data_AF-A0A2N8ZI54-F1
#
_entry.id   AF-A0A2N8ZI54-F1
#
_cell.length_a   1.000
_cell.length_b   1.000
_cell.length_c   1.000
_cell.angle_alpha   90.00
_cell.angle_beta   90.00
_cell.angle_gamma   90.00
#
_symmetry.space_group_name_H-M   'P 1'
#
loop_
_entity.id
_entity.type
_entity.pdbx_description
1 polymer ?
#
loop_
_entity_poly.entity_id
_entity_poly.type
_entity_poly.pdbx_seq_one_letter_code
_entity_poly.pdbx_strand_id
1 'polypeptide(L)'
;MKEPWAKGSISTEQFESWTGKTLSKENKELFFMASQIAPALNLGTKGNPRQIKRFLNAFMTRLLVAESAGYKDAIKENILIKLMLLERFNPNAYELLRLDSLSNHEGLPLSLKIQEHSIFNNTEEISDPLSTQKPLFDTEKDSWLANWIKIDPPLSDINLAPYFFLTREKVRFVGLTHSNELIERSLKLLSGSALEVSSAQSTVEQLSADDAEKLMELLITKIHGSSNPQKTPDYYFGAILICKCFKELQLKLLRGIADIPERNIGTWAVSGWERAELNDDARKELTELLKNWSDADNAILAATAKQQLKKDK
;
A
#
# COMPACT_ATOMS: atom_id res chain seq x y z
N MET A 1 8.33 -0.27 32.36
CA MET A 1 6.86 -0.28 32.21
C MET A 1 6.37 -1.69 32.50
N LYS A 2 5.47 -1.91 33.47
CA LYS A 2 5.01 -3.25 33.85
C LYS A 2 3.87 -3.80 32.98
N GLU A 3 3.21 -2.96 32.18
CA GLU A 3 2.09 -3.38 31.31
C GLU A 3 2.12 -2.60 29.97
N PRO A 4 2.87 -3.06 28.96
CA PRO A 4 2.95 -2.38 27.66
C PRO A 4 1.67 -2.45 26.80
N TRP A 5 0.64 -3.20 27.20
CA TRP A 5 -0.67 -3.27 26.52
C TRP A 5 -1.65 -2.18 26.97
N ALA A 6 -1.36 -1.47 28.07
CA ALA A 6 -2.07 -0.25 28.41
C ALA A 6 -1.62 0.83 27.41
N LYS A 7 -2.50 1.20 26.47
CA LYS A 7 -2.26 2.18 25.40
C LYS A 7 -2.02 3.60 25.94
N GLY A 8 -0.97 3.80 26.73
CA GLY A 8 -0.54 5.09 27.24
C GLY A 8 0.60 5.65 26.38
N SER A 9 0.43 6.86 25.86
CA SER A 9 1.54 7.62 25.28
C SER A 9 2.56 7.97 26.37
N ILE A 10 3.84 7.82 26.07
CA ILE A 10 4.93 8.19 26.99
C ILE A 10 5.05 9.71 27.00
N SER A 11 4.94 10.37 28.17
CA SER A 11 5.20 11.81 28.29
C SER A 11 6.69 12.12 28.39
N THR A 12 7.09 13.36 28.09
CA THR A 12 8.49 13.83 28.25
C THR A 12 8.97 13.66 29.69
N GLU A 13 8.11 13.93 30.66
CA GLU A 13 8.41 13.79 32.10
C GLU A 13 8.61 12.32 32.50
N GLN A 14 7.79 11.41 31.97
CA GLN A 14 7.97 9.97 32.18
C GLN A 14 9.27 9.48 31.56
N PHE A 15 9.60 9.94 30.34
CA PHE A 15 10.84 9.60 29.67
C PHE A 15 12.08 10.11 30.43
N GLU A 16 12.07 11.36 30.89
CA GLU A 16 13.15 11.93 31.70
C GLU A 16 13.31 11.20 33.04
N SER A 17 12.20 10.81 33.69
CA SER A 17 12.22 10.04 34.94
C SER A 17 12.80 8.63 34.76
N TRP A 18 12.56 7.98 33.61
CA TRP A 18 13.03 6.62 33.33
C TRP A 18 14.47 6.58 32.83
N THR A 19 14.92 7.62 32.12
CA THR A 19 16.26 7.67 31.53
C THR A 19 17.28 8.41 32.40
N GLY A 20 16.83 9.16 33.41
CA GLY A 20 17.68 9.96 34.29
C GLY A 20 18.40 11.10 33.57
N LYS A 21 18.01 11.43 32.33
CA LYS A 21 18.60 12.50 31.51
C LYS A 21 17.55 13.56 31.22
N THR A 22 17.89 14.82 31.50
CA THR A 22 17.08 15.97 31.09
C THR A 22 17.25 16.17 29.58
N LEU A 23 16.16 16.16 28.84
CA LEU A 23 16.18 16.39 27.40
C LEU A 23 16.52 17.87 27.15
N SER A 24 17.42 18.14 26.20
CA SER A 24 17.61 19.49 25.68
C SER A 24 16.31 20.00 25.04
N LYS A 25 16.19 21.32 24.87
CA LYS A 25 14.99 21.93 24.27
C LYS A 25 14.67 21.33 22.88
N GLU A 26 15.69 21.15 22.04
CA GLU A 26 15.59 20.49 20.73
C GLU A 26 15.11 19.04 20.83
N ASN A 27 15.62 18.27 21.80
CA ASN A 27 15.20 16.87 21.98
C ASN A 27 13.78 16.74 22.54
N LYS A 28 13.31 17.73 23.32
CA LYS A 28 11.90 17.81 23.75
C LYS A 28 10.98 18.10 22.56
N GLU A 29 11.40 18.99 21.67
CA GLU A 29 10.68 19.29 20.42
C GLU A 29 10.62 18.05 19.52
N LEU A 30 11.74 17.34 19.32
CA LEU A 30 11.76 16.07 18.57
C LEU A 30 10.86 14.98 19.19
N PHE A 31 10.87 14.84 20.51
CA PHE A 31 10.02 13.88 21.21
C PHE A 31 8.53 14.22 21.07
N PHE A 32 8.18 15.51 21.20
CA PHE A 32 6.81 15.99 21.00
C PHE A 32 6.35 15.78 19.55
N MET A 33 7.23 16.03 18.57
CA MET A 33 6.93 15.73 17.17
C MET A 33 6.71 14.22 16.96
N ALA A 34 7.59 13.37 17.46
CA ALA A 34 7.46 11.92 17.34
C ALA A 34 6.16 11.39 17.99
N SER A 35 5.75 11.95 19.14
CA SER A 35 4.52 11.54 19.83
C SER A 35 3.25 12.00 19.13
N GLN A 36 3.27 13.16 18.44
CA GLN A 36 2.14 13.63 17.62
C GLN A 36 1.97 12.82 16.34
N ILE A 37 3.06 12.38 15.74
CA ILE A 37 3.04 11.67 14.45
C ILE A 37 2.80 10.16 14.64
N ALA A 38 3.22 9.59 15.77
CA ALA A 38 3.08 8.15 16.05
C ALA A 38 1.64 7.61 15.92
N PRO A 39 0.57 8.29 16.39
CA PRO A 39 -0.80 7.85 16.18
C PRO A 39 -1.17 7.75 14.69
N ALA A 40 -0.81 8.75 13.89
CA ALA A 40 -1.12 8.79 12.47
C ALA A 40 -0.31 7.78 11.66
N LEU A 41 0.97 7.60 12.02
CA LEU A 41 1.80 6.52 11.51
C LEU A 41 1.23 5.15 11.86
N ASN A 42 0.79 4.93 13.10
CA ASN A 42 0.21 3.66 13.54
C ASN A 42 -1.14 3.38 12.86
N LEU A 43 -2.02 4.37 12.76
CA LEU A 43 -3.31 4.25 12.06
C LEU A 43 -3.13 3.88 10.59
N GLY A 44 -2.18 4.53 9.90
CA GLY A 44 -1.91 4.26 8.50
C GLY A 44 -1.11 2.97 8.26
N THR A 45 -0.06 2.71 9.04
CA THR A 45 0.84 1.55 8.84
C THR A 45 0.40 0.28 9.56
N LYS A 46 -0.67 0.34 10.36
CA LYS A 46 -1.13 -0.74 11.26
C LYS A 46 -0.01 -1.30 12.15
N GLY A 47 0.97 -0.47 12.50
CA GLY A 47 2.11 -0.84 13.33
C GLY A 47 3.19 -1.69 12.65
N ASN A 48 3.17 -1.86 11.32
CA ASN A 48 4.17 -2.66 10.61
C ASN A 48 5.58 -1.99 10.66
N PRO A 49 6.58 -2.60 11.32
CA PRO A 49 7.90 -1.98 11.50
C PRO A 49 8.62 -1.64 10.18
N ARG A 50 8.44 -2.46 9.14
CA ARG A 50 9.03 -2.21 7.81
C ARG A 50 8.39 -1.00 7.16
N GLN A 51 7.08 -0.82 7.32
CA GLN A 51 6.36 0.32 6.76
C GLN A 51 6.69 1.63 7.48
N ILE A 52 6.95 1.58 8.79
CA ILE A 52 7.47 2.71 9.57
C ILE A 52 8.87 3.08 9.08
N LYS A 53 9.78 2.11 8.96
CA LYS A 53 11.14 2.35 8.44
C LYS A 53 11.13 2.96 7.03
N ARG A 54 10.31 2.41 6.11
CA ARG A 54 10.19 2.96 4.74
C ARG A 54 9.70 4.41 4.74
N PHE A 55 8.75 4.74 5.60
CA PHE A 55 8.27 6.11 5.76
C PHE A 55 9.37 7.04 6.24
N LEU A 56 10.08 6.67 7.32
CA LEU A 56 11.17 7.47 7.87
C LEU A 56 12.30 7.65 6.86
N ASN A 57 12.66 6.60 6.12
CA ASN A 57 13.68 6.70 5.07
C ASN A 57 13.25 7.66 3.95
N ALA A 58 11.99 7.60 3.51
CA ALA A 58 11.46 8.52 2.50
C ALA A 58 11.45 9.97 3.01
N PHE A 59 11.09 10.17 4.28
CA PHE A 59 11.09 11.48 4.92
C PHE A 59 12.51 12.07 4.99
N MET A 60 13.48 11.30 5.50
CA MET A 60 14.88 11.73 5.57
C MET A 60 15.44 12.05 4.18
N THR A 61 15.12 11.23 3.17
CA THR A 61 15.56 11.48 1.79
C THR A 61 15.01 12.81 1.27
N ARG A 62 13.75 13.13 1.54
CA ARG A 62 13.14 14.40 1.12
C ARG A 62 13.75 15.60 1.83
N LEU A 63 14.05 15.49 3.13
CA LEU A 63 14.78 16.54 3.85
C LEU A 63 16.17 16.80 3.23
N LEU A 64 16.92 15.74 2.92
CA LEU A 64 18.23 15.88 2.27
C LEU A 64 18.11 16.51 0.88
N VAL A 65 17.04 16.23 0.13
CA VAL A 65 16.76 16.88 -1.15
C VAL A 65 16.49 18.37 -0.95
N ALA A 66 15.64 18.73 0.02
CA ALA A 66 15.37 20.14 0.36
C ALA A 66 16.66 20.89 0.75
N GLU A 67 17.53 20.22 1.50
CA GLU A 67 18.84 20.72 1.92
C GLU A 67 19.76 20.94 0.72
N SER A 68 19.89 19.94 -0.15
CA SER A 68 20.72 20.03 -1.36
C SER A 68 20.25 21.12 -2.32
N ALA A 69 18.95 21.41 -2.33
CA ALA A 69 18.34 22.43 -3.17
C ALA A 69 18.29 23.81 -2.50
N GLY A 70 18.73 23.94 -1.25
CA GLY A 70 18.87 25.22 -0.56
C GLY A 70 17.56 25.82 -0.04
N TYR A 71 16.49 25.03 0.13
CA TYR A 71 15.21 25.53 0.66
C TYR A 71 14.70 24.75 1.88
N LYS A 72 15.55 23.97 2.55
CA LYS A 72 15.20 23.23 3.78
C LYS A 72 14.57 24.12 4.86
N ASP A 73 15.04 25.36 5.01
CA ASP A 73 14.52 26.30 6.01
C ASP A 73 13.06 26.70 5.78
N ALA A 74 12.56 26.56 4.55
CA ALA A 74 11.15 26.76 4.20
C ALA A 74 10.28 25.52 4.51
N ILE A 75 10.88 24.38 4.87
CA ILE A 75 10.20 23.10 5.11
C ILE A 75 10.17 22.81 6.61
N LYS A 76 8.98 22.92 7.18
CA LYS A 76 8.70 22.41 8.53
C LYS A 76 8.43 20.90 8.49
N GLU A 77 9.19 20.16 9.28
CA GLU A 77 9.16 18.68 9.33
C GLU A 77 7.76 18.12 9.61
N ASN A 78 7.04 18.69 10.59
CA ASN A 78 5.71 18.25 10.99
C ASN A 78 4.68 18.35 9.83
N ILE A 79 4.71 19.43 9.06
CA ILE A 79 3.84 19.64 7.90
C ILE A 79 4.20 18.67 6.78
N LEU A 80 5.50 18.48 6.51
CA LEU A 80 5.95 17.51 5.52
C LEU A 80 5.46 16.09 5.87
N ILE A 81 5.54 15.71 7.14
CA ILE A 81 5.06 14.41 7.62
C ILE A 81 3.54 14.29 7.48
N LYS A 82 2.76 15.29 7.89
CA LYS A 82 1.29 15.30 7.73
C LYS A 82 0.90 15.12 6.26
N LEU A 83 1.56 15.83 5.35
CA LEU A 83 1.36 15.68 3.90
C LEU A 83 1.79 14.32 3.36
N MET A 84 2.93 13.79 3.82
CA MET A 84 3.42 12.46 3.42
C MET A 84 2.48 11.33 3.85
N LEU A 85 1.81 11.48 5.00
CA LEU A 85 0.78 10.55 5.44
C LEU A 85 -0.43 10.59 4.50
N LEU A 86 -0.88 11.79 4.10
CA LEU A 86 -1.97 11.96 3.13
C LEU A 86 -1.61 11.31 1.78
N GLU A 87 -0.43 11.64 1.24
CA GLU A 87 0.09 11.09 -0.01
C GLU A 87 0.09 9.57 -0.01
N ARG A 88 0.44 8.96 1.12
CA ARG A 88 0.60 7.51 1.24
C ARG A 88 -0.71 6.76 1.39
N PHE A 89 -1.61 7.27 2.22
CA PHE A 89 -2.81 6.53 2.63
C PHE A 89 -4.06 6.94 1.85
N ASN A 90 -4.08 8.17 1.33
CA ASN A 90 -5.12 8.64 0.44
C ASN A 90 -4.53 9.52 -0.69
N PRO A 91 -3.93 8.89 -1.73
CA PRO A 91 -3.31 9.60 -2.85
C PRO A 91 -4.28 10.53 -3.59
N ASN A 92 -5.56 10.14 -3.67
CA ASN A 92 -6.59 10.96 -4.30
C ASN A 92 -6.81 12.26 -3.52
N ALA A 93 -6.95 12.18 -2.20
CA ALA A 93 -7.07 13.36 -1.33
C ALA A 93 -5.83 14.25 -1.39
N TYR A 94 -4.64 13.66 -1.47
CA TYR A 94 -3.40 14.40 -1.67
C TYR A 94 -3.40 15.21 -2.98
N GLU A 95 -3.80 14.59 -4.09
CA GLU A 95 -3.88 15.28 -5.38
C GLU A 95 -4.93 16.39 -5.39
N LEU A 96 -6.08 16.19 -4.73
CA LEU A 96 -7.08 17.24 -4.55
C LEU A 96 -6.52 18.44 -3.78
N LEU A 97 -5.83 18.20 -2.66
CA LEU A 97 -5.18 19.25 -1.88
C LEU A 97 -4.09 19.98 -2.68
N ARG A 98 -3.33 19.23 -3.47
CA ARG A 98 -2.29 19.77 -4.35
C ARG A 98 -2.89 20.68 -5.41
N LEU A 99 -3.99 20.27 -6.04
CA LEU A 99 -4.69 21.08 -7.04
C LEU A 99 -5.24 22.35 -6.41
N ASP A 100 -5.93 22.25 -5.27
CA ASP A 100 -6.48 23.39 -4.52
C ASP A 100 -5.41 24.41 -4.15
N SER A 101 -4.26 23.93 -3.65
CA SER A 101 -3.15 24.82 -3.26
C SER A 101 -2.49 25.50 -4.44
N LEU A 102 -2.30 24.79 -5.57
CA LEU A 102 -1.61 25.33 -6.75
C LEU A 102 -2.51 26.20 -7.64
N SER A 103 -3.84 26.05 -7.57
CA SER A 103 -4.77 26.95 -8.27
C SER A 103 -4.82 28.34 -7.65
N ASN A 104 -4.34 28.49 -6.41
CA ASN A 104 -4.34 29.75 -5.68
C ASN A 104 -2.98 30.45 -5.80
N HIS A 105 -2.99 31.77 -6.00
CA HIS A 105 -1.77 32.56 -6.25
C HIS A 105 -0.74 32.52 -5.12
N GLU A 106 -1.13 32.17 -3.89
CA GLU A 106 -0.25 32.13 -2.71
C GLU A 106 0.16 30.71 -2.26
N GLY A 107 -0.29 29.65 -2.95
CA GLY A 107 0.01 28.28 -2.54
C GLY A 107 -0.76 27.81 -1.30
N LEU A 108 -1.84 28.51 -0.93
CA LEU A 108 -2.65 28.26 0.26
C LEU A 108 -3.86 27.37 -0.05
N PRO A 109 -4.15 26.35 0.78
CA PRO A 109 -5.29 25.45 0.59
C PRO A 109 -6.58 26.05 1.18
N LEU A 110 -7.23 26.96 0.45
CA LEU A 110 -8.44 27.66 0.89
C LEU A 110 -9.60 26.70 1.21
N SER A 111 -9.76 25.64 0.40
CA SER A 111 -10.84 24.66 0.61
C SER A 111 -10.59 23.83 1.88
N LEU A 112 -9.33 23.52 2.19
CA LEU A 112 -8.97 22.84 3.45
C LEU A 112 -9.14 23.75 4.66
N LYS A 113 -8.86 25.06 4.52
CA LYS A 113 -9.05 26.05 5.58
C LYS A 113 -10.48 26.10 6.08
N ILE A 114 -11.45 26.07 5.16
CA ILE A 114 -12.89 26.03 5.51
C ILE A 114 -13.21 24.75 6.31
N GLN A 115 -12.66 23.61 5.89
CA GLN A 115 -12.88 22.34 6.59
C GLN A 115 -12.22 22.27 7.97
N GLU A 116 -10.96 22.67 8.09
CA GLU A 116 -10.25 22.71 9.37
C GLU A 116 -10.96 23.65 10.36
N HIS A 117 -11.37 24.85 9.93
CA HIS A 117 -12.15 25.75 10.78
C HIS A 117 -13.48 25.15 11.26
N SER A 118 -14.22 24.46 10.38
CA SER A 118 -15.49 23.82 10.76
C SER A 118 -15.32 22.72 11.82
N ILE A 119 -14.19 21.98 11.78
CA ILE A 119 -13.91 20.86 12.67
C ILE A 119 -13.33 21.34 14.02
N PHE A 120 -12.49 22.36 14.01
CA PHE A 120 -11.80 22.83 15.22
C PHE A 120 -12.58 23.87 16.03
N ASN A 121 -13.37 24.74 15.39
CA ASN A 121 -14.03 25.85 16.10
C ASN A 121 -15.47 25.58 16.53
N ASN A 122 -16.15 24.53 16.07
CA ASN A 122 -17.53 24.17 16.48
C ASN A 122 -18.49 25.37 16.65
N THR A 123 -18.34 26.42 15.83
CA THR A 123 -19.10 27.67 15.92
C THR A 123 -19.81 27.87 14.60
N GLU A 124 -21.11 28.12 14.72
CA GLU A 124 -22.07 28.45 13.68
C GLU A 124 -21.55 29.48 12.67
N GLU A 125 -21.94 29.28 11.41
CA GLU A 125 -22.06 30.27 10.34
C GLU A 125 -21.31 31.60 10.53
N ILE A 126 -20.04 31.63 10.12
CA ILE A 126 -19.42 32.90 9.74
C ILE A 126 -19.80 33.16 8.28
N SER A 127 -20.56 34.23 8.09
CA SER A 127 -20.97 34.81 6.82
C SER A 127 -19.76 35.37 6.07
N ASP A 128 -18.93 34.48 5.53
CA ASP A 128 -17.87 34.83 4.58
C ASP A 128 -18.34 34.50 3.15
N PRO A 129 -18.07 35.34 2.13
CA PRO A 129 -18.58 35.13 0.75
C PRO A 129 -18.09 33.84 0.07
N LEU A 130 -17.21 33.08 0.71
CA LEU A 130 -16.60 31.83 0.24
C LEU A 130 -17.40 30.57 0.59
N SER A 131 -18.52 30.68 1.32
CA SER A 131 -19.38 29.57 1.80
C SER A 131 -20.05 28.73 0.68
N THR A 132 -19.82 29.05 -0.59
CA THR A 132 -20.32 28.28 -1.74
C THR A 132 -19.35 27.20 -2.25
N GLN A 133 -18.16 27.07 -1.67
CA GLN A 133 -17.20 26.05 -2.09
C GLN A 133 -17.48 24.70 -1.43
N LYS A 134 -17.57 23.66 -2.28
CA LYS A 134 -17.78 22.28 -1.86
C LYS A 134 -16.62 21.84 -0.94
N PRO A 135 -16.89 21.11 0.15
CA PRO A 135 -15.83 20.53 0.99
C PRO A 135 -14.82 19.76 0.12
N LEU A 136 -13.52 20.04 0.30
CA LEU A 136 -12.44 19.38 -0.43
C LEU A 136 -12.46 17.86 -0.24
N PHE A 137 -12.79 17.43 0.98
CA PHE A 137 -12.83 16.05 1.43
C PHE A 137 -14.24 15.65 1.88
N ASP A 138 -14.66 14.45 1.49
CA ASP A 138 -15.91 13.84 1.96
C ASP A 138 -15.65 13.09 3.29
N THR A 139 -15.59 13.86 4.37
CA THR A 139 -15.28 13.36 5.72
C THR A 139 -16.35 12.43 6.31
N GLU A 140 -17.56 12.43 5.76
CA GLU A 140 -18.64 11.51 6.18
C GLU A 140 -18.41 10.09 5.67
N LYS A 141 -17.78 9.95 4.49
CA LYS A 141 -17.46 8.64 3.90
C LYS A 141 -16.13 8.07 4.35
N ASP A 142 -15.16 8.93 4.69
CA ASP A 142 -13.81 8.52 5.05
C ASP A 142 -13.43 8.97 6.48
N SER A 143 -13.61 8.04 7.43
CA SER A 143 -13.25 8.25 8.84
C SER A 143 -11.74 8.42 9.07
N TRP A 144 -10.89 7.91 8.19
CA TRP A 144 -9.45 8.11 8.28
C TRP A 144 -9.11 9.57 7.94
N LEU A 145 -9.72 10.10 6.88
CA LEU A 145 -9.50 11.47 6.43
C LEU A 145 -10.00 12.48 7.48
N ALA A 146 -11.15 12.20 8.11
CA ALA A 146 -11.64 12.99 9.23
C ALA A 146 -10.65 13.04 10.41
N ASN A 147 -9.98 11.92 10.71
CA ASN A 147 -8.93 11.88 11.73
C ASN A 147 -7.66 12.60 11.26
N TRP A 148 -7.32 12.52 9.98
CA TRP A 148 -6.15 13.19 9.42
C TRP A 148 -6.24 14.72 9.49
N ILE A 149 -7.42 15.29 9.21
CA ILE A 149 -7.64 16.74 9.30
C ILE A 149 -7.40 17.25 10.72
N LYS A 150 -7.74 16.44 11.74
CA LYS A 150 -7.56 16.76 13.16
C LYS A 150 -6.10 16.70 13.65
N ILE A 151 -5.17 16.21 12.83
CA ILE A 151 -3.75 16.13 13.20
C ILE A 151 -3.15 17.54 13.19
N ASP A 152 -2.46 17.93 14.26
CA ASP A 152 -1.68 19.16 14.29
C ASP A 152 -0.38 19.04 13.45
N PRO A 153 0.09 20.12 12.82
CA PRO A 153 -0.52 21.46 12.76
C PRO A 153 -1.60 21.57 11.66
N PRO A 154 -2.54 22.53 11.78
CA PRO A 154 -3.44 22.88 10.68
C PRO A 154 -2.64 23.37 9.47
N LEU A 155 -3.10 23.06 8.26
CA LEU A 155 -2.40 23.40 7.01
C LEU A 155 -2.92 24.68 6.35
N SER A 156 -3.99 25.25 6.90
CA SER A 156 -4.78 26.37 6.38
C SER A 156 -3.97 27.59 5.98
N ASP A 157 -3.00 27.98 6.81
CA ASP A 157 -2.23 29.22 6.67
C ASP A 157 -0.78 28.98 6.23
N ILE A 158 -0.45 27.77 5.79
CA ILE A 158 0.90 27.41 5.34
C ILE A 158 0.93 27.34 3.82
N ASN A 159 1.89 28.03 3.21
CA ASN A 159 2.18 27.85 1.79
C ASN A 159 2.71 26.43 1.54
N LEU A 160 1.88 25.61 0.90
CA LEU A 160 2.19 24.20 0.64
C LEU A 160 3.05 23.99 -0.63
N ALA A 161 3.27 25.03 -1.44
CA ALA A 161 4.00 24.92 -2.70
C ALA A 161 5.44 24.35 -2.55
N PRO A 162 6.26 24.74 -1.55
CA PRO A 162 7.58 24.14 -1.33
C PRO A 162 7.52 22.64 -1.02
N TYR A 163 6.45 22.21 -0.34
CA TYR A 163 6.23 20.82 0.01
C TYR A 163 5.81 19.99 -1.20
N PHE A 164 4.99 20.56 -2.09
CA PHE A 164 4.67 19.93 -3.38
C PHE A 164 5.84 19.96 -4.36
N PHE A 165 6.76 20.91 -4.22
CA PHE A 165 7.99 20.91 -5.03
C PHE A 165 8.92 19.75 -4.64
N LEU A 166 8.93 19.34 -3.37
CA LEU A 166 9.59 18.10 -2.96
C LEU A 166 9.00 16.84 -3.62
N THR A 167 7.77 16.90 -4.12
CA THR A 167 7.10 15.77 -4.77
C THR A 167 7.05 15.88 -6.30
N ARG A 168 7.15 17.09 -6.86
CA ARG A 168 7.20 17.34 -8.31
C ARG A 168 8.65 17.31 -8.83
N GLU A 169 8.94 16.24 -9.57
CA GLU A 169 9.99 16.11 -10.60
C GLU A 169 11.45 15.78 -10.24
N LYS A 170 11.96 16.00 -9.01
CA LYS A 170 13.33 15.51 -8.65
C LYS A 170 13.40 14.46 -7.55
N VAL A 171 12.26 14.15 -6.95
CA VAL A 171 12.09 12.96 -6.12
C VAL A 171 11.16 12.02 -6.87
N ARG A 172 11.63 11.46 -7.99
CA ARG A 172 11.08 10.18 -8.52
C ARG A 172 11.49 9.05 -7.57
N PHE A 173 10.93 9.16 -6.38
CA PHE A 173 10.39 8.14 -5.51
C PHE A 173 10.83 6.70 -5.81
N VAL A 174 12.01 6.32 -5.34
CA VAL A 174 12.57 4.96 -5.44
C VAL A 174 11.72 3.91 -4.66
N GLY A 175 10.74 4.34 -3.85
CA GLY A 175 10.06 3.47 -2.88
C GLY A 175 8.54 3.31 -2.89
N LEU A 176 7.69 4.21 -3.42
CA LEU A 176 6.21 4.09 -3.29
C LEU A 176 5.48 4.25 -4.63
N THR A 177 5.93 5.12 -5.54
CA THR A 177 5.45 5.06 -6.94
C THR A 177 6.05 3.86 -7.67
N HIS A 178 7.28 3.46 -7.32
CA HIS A 178 7.89 2.26 -7.88
C HIS A 178 7.06 1.01 -7.56
N SER A 179 6.46 0.89 -6.38
CA SER A 179 5.55 -0.22 -6.07
C SER A 179 4.33 -0.25 -6.99
N ASN A 180 3.63 0.87 -7.17
CA ASN A 180 2.42 0.90 -8.00
C ASN A 180 2.73 0.82 -9.51
N GLU A 181 3.80 1.49 -9.97
CA GLU A 181 4.29 1.43 -11.35
C GLU A 181 4.87 0.04 -11.68
N LEU A 182 5.61 -0.60 -10.76
CA LEU A 182 6.06 -1.98 -10.92
C LEU A 182 4.89 -2.95 -10.88
N ILE A 183 3.87 -2.73 -10.04
CA ILE A 183 2.65 -3.54 -10.04
C ILE A 183 1.93 -3.40 -11.39
N GLU A 184 1.71 -2.19 -11.88
CA GLU A 184 1.06 -1.96 -13.18
C GLU A 184 1.87 -2.51 -14.36
N ARG A 185 3.19 -2.31 -14.35
CA ARG A 185 4.11 -2.85 -15.35
C ARG A 185 4.13 -4.37 -15.30
N SER A 186 4.25 -4.96 -14.11
CA SER A 186 4.20 -6.41 -13.92
C SER A 186 2.85 -6.93 -14.39
N LEU A 187 1.75 -6.29 -14.04
CA LEU A 187 0.42 -6.72 -14.47
C LEU A 187 0.26 -6.71 -16.00
N LYS A 188 0.83 -5.74 -16.72
CA LYS A 188 0.85 -5.76 -18.20
C LYS A 188 1.70 -6.91 -18.76
N LEU A 189 2.83 -7.22 -18.13
CA LEU A 189 3.73 -8.30 -18.58
C LEU A 189 3.20 -9.69 -18.22
N LEU A 190 2.45 -9.80 -17.13
CA LEU A 190 1.95 -11.06 -16.58
C LEU A 190 0.65 -11.55 -17.25
N SER A 191 0.02 -10.76 -18.11
CA SER A 191 -1.19 -11.16 -18.84
C SER A 191 -0.93 -12.10 -20.01
N GLY A 192 0.32 -12.23 -20.45
CA GLY A 192 0.69 -12.94 -21.67
C GLY A 192 0.81 -14.46 -21.54
N SER A 193 1.24 -15.08 -22.63
CA SER A 193 1.64 -16.48 -22.71
C SER A 193 2.87 -16.78 -21.85
N ALA A 194 3.13 -18.06 -21.58
CA ALA A 194 4.26 -18.47 -20.74
C ALA A 194 5.64 -17.94 -21.18
N LEU A 195 5.86 -17.77 -22.49
CA LEU A 195 7.11 -17.22 -23.03
C LEU A 195 7.22 -15.72 -22.75
N GLU A 196 6.14 -14.96 -22.97
CA GLU A 196 6.10 -13.52 -22.70
C GLU A 196 6.28 -13.23 -21.22
N VAL A 197 5.62 -14.02 -20.37
CA VAL A 197 5.71 -13.94 -18.91
C VAL A 197 7.12 -14.22 -18.41
N SER A 198 7.87 -15.13 -19.02
CA SER A 198 9.24 -15.45 -18.58
C SER A 198 10.19 -14.25 -18.60
N SER A 199 9.99 -13.32 -19.54
CA SER A 199 10.76 -12.07 -19.62
C SER A 199 10.50 -11.12 -18.44
N ALA A 200 9.36 -11.29 -17.75
CA ALA A 200 8.96 -10.48 -16.61
C ALA A 200 9.62 -10.91 -15.30
N GLN A 201 10.35 -12.04 -15.27
CA GLN A 201 10.92 -12.59 -14.03
C GLN A 201 11.79 -11.57 -13.27
N SER A 202 12.68 -10.87 -13.97
CA SER A 202 13.55 -9.85 -13.37
C SER A 202 12.77 -8.66 -12.78
N THR A 203 11.57 -8.39 -13.29
CA THR A 203 10.68 -7.34 -12.78
C THR A 203 9.91 -7.84 -11.55
N VAL A 204 9.46 -9.09 -11.57
CA VAL A 204 8.75 -9.73 -10.45
C VAL A 204 9.67 -9.90 -9.23
N GLU A 205 10.94 -10.22 -9.43
CA GLU A 205 11.95 -10.34 -8.35
C GLU A 205 12.22 -9.02 -7.61
N GLN A 206 11.90 -7.88 -8.22
CA GLN A 206 12.02 -6.56 -7.61
C GLN A 206 10.83 -6.20 -6.71
N LEU A 207 9.74 -6.97 -6.75
CA LEU A 207 8.55 -6.71 -5.95
C LEU A 207 8.84 -6.94 -4.46
N SER A 208 8.17 -6.17 -3.61
CA SER A 208 8.12 -6.48 -2.18
C SER A 208 7.10 -7.58 -1.92
N ALA A 209 7.23 -8.32 -0.81
CA ALA A 209 6.27 -9.38 -0.46
C ALA A 209 4.81 -8.88 -0.36
N ASP A 210 4.60 -7.67 0.16
CA ASP A 210 3.27 -7.02 0.25
C ASP A 210 2.72 -6.65 -1.14
N ASP A 211 3.60 -6.20 -2.04
CA ASP A 211 3.22 -5.88 -3.42
C ASP A 211 2.93 -7.15 -4.22
N ALA A 212 3.73 -8.20 -4.03
CA ALA A 212 3.52 -9.51 -4.62
C ALA A 212 2.22 -10.16 -4.11
N GLU A 213 1.88 -9.97 -2.83
CA GLU A 213 0.63 -10.47 -2.26
C GLU A 213 -0.60 -9.76 -2.84
N LYS A 214 -0.58 -8.43 -2.94
CA LYS A 214 -1.65 -7.64 -3.59
C LYS A 214 -1.77 -8.00 -5.06
N LEU A 215 -0.64 -8.12 -5.77
CA LEU A 215 -0.63 -8.52 -7.17
C LEU A 215 -1.24 -9.92 -7.32
N MET A 216 -0.87 -10.89 -6.45
CA MET A 216 -1.45 -12.23 -6.45
C MET A 216 -2.97 -12.21 -6.25
N GLU A 217 -3.50 -11.43 -5.31
CA GLU A 217 -4.95 -11.29 -5.11
C GLU A 217 -5.67 -10.74 -6.35
N LEU A 218 -5.07 -9.73 -7.00
CA LEU A 218 -5.59 -9.20 -8.27
C LEU A 218 -5.55 -10.25 -9.38
N LEU A 219 -4.46 -11.01 -9.51
CA LEU A 219 -4.37 -12.08 -10.52
C LEU A 219 -5.40 -13.18 -10.25
N ILE A 220 -5.57 -13.64 -9.01
CA ILE A 220 -6.60 -14.62 -8.63
C ILE A 220 -7.98 -14.12 -9.03
N THR A 221 -8.31 -12.86 -8.73
CA THR A 221 -9.60 -12.25 -9.07
C THR A 221 -9.83 -12.23 -10.59
N LYS A 222 -8.79 -11.91 -11.38
CA LYS A 222 -8.85 -11.93 -12.84
C LYS A 222 -8.94 -13.33 -13.44
N ILE A 223 -8.24 -14.30 -12.84
CA ILE A 223 -8.31 -15.72 -13.24
C ILE A 223 -9.72 -16.24 -13.01
N HIS A 224 -10.32 -15.94 -11.85
CA HIS A 224 -11.73 -16.27 -11.57
C HIS A 224 -12.67 -15.68 -12.62
N GLY A 225 -12.52 -14.39 -12.93
CA GLY A 225 -13.36 -13.69 -13.91
C GLY A 225 -13.19 -14.15 -15.36
N SER A 226 -12.05 -14.77 -15.71
CA SER A 226 -11.75 -15.27 -17.06
C SER A 226 -11.67 -16.81 -17.12
N SER A 227 -12.09 -17.50 -16.05
CA SER A 227 -12.03 -18.95 -15.95
C SER A 227 -12.93 -19.64 -16.98
N ASN A 228 -12.32 -20.49 -17.81
CA ASN A 228 -13.03 -21.28 -18.81
C ASN A 228 -12.37 -22.68 -18.93
N PRO A 229 -13.14 -23.77 -19.09
CA PRO A 229 -12.57 -25.10 -19.29
C PRO A 229 -11.72 -25.27 -20.55
N GLN A 230 -12.01 -24.51 -21.62
CA GLN A 230 -11.37 -24.68 -22.94
C GLN A 230 -10.10 -23.85 -23.14
N LYS A 231 -9.99 -22.70 -22.47
CA LYS A 231 -8.87 -21.75 -22.65
C LYS A 231 -8.20 -21.48 -21.32
N THR A 232 -6.87 -21.48 -21.30
CA THR A 232 -6.11 -20.99 -20.15
C THR A 232 -6.48 -19.54 -19.86
N PRO A 233 -6.86 -19.20 -18.62
CA PRO A 233 -7.16 -17.83 -18.23
C PRO A 233 -5.95 -16.93 -18.43
N ASP A 234 -6.22 -15.69 -18.80
CA ASP A 234 -5.18 -14.67 -18.79
C ASP A 234 -4.63 -14.56 -17.36
N TYR A 235 -3.37 -14.19 -17.20
CA TYR A 235 -2.68 -14.09 -15.91
C TYR A 235 -2.34 -15.40 -15.18
N TYR A 236 -2.80 -16.57 -15.65
CA TYR A 236 -2.48 -17.86 -15.01
C TYR A 236 -0.97 -18.14 -14.95
N PHE A 237 -0.28 -18.02 -16.09
CA PHE A 237 1.17 -18.20 -16.13
C PHE A 237 1.92 -17.12 -15.34
N GLY A 238 1.35 -15.91 -15.28
CA GLY A 238 1.85 -14.83 -14.44
C GLY A 238 1.81 -15.17 -12.96
N ALA A 239 0.70 -15.75 -12.48
CA ALA A 239 0.55 -16.21 -11.11
C ALA A 239 1.54 -17.33 -10.76
N ILE A 240 1.77 -18.27 -11.69
CA ILE A 240 2.81 -19.30 -11.53
C ILE A 240 4.20 -18.67 -11.39
N LEU A 241 4.53 -17.66 -12.20
CA LEU A 241 5.82 -16.98 -12.12
C LEU A 241 6.00 -16.27 -10.76
N ILE A 242 4.95 -15.61 -10.26
CA ILE A 242 4.99 -15.01 -8.91
C ILE A 242 5.23 -16.10 -7.86
N CYS A 243 4.56 -17.25 -7.96
CA CYS A 243 4.76 -18.37 -7.04
C CYS A 243 6.17 -18.97 -7.07
N LYS A 244 6.87 -18.87 -8.21
CA LYS A 244 8.29 -19.23 -8.32
C LYS A 244 9.18 -18.29 -7.53
N CYS A 245 8.96 -16.97 -7.66
CA CYS A 245 9.73 -15.95 -6.95
C CYS A 245 9.37 -15.86 -5.45
N PHE A 246 8.10 -16.04 -5.11
CA PHE A 246 7.53 -15.92 -3.76
C PHE A 246 6.84 -17.22 -3.35
N LYS A 247 7.63 -18.16 -2.81
CA LYS A 247 7.15 -19.50 -2.44
C LYS A 247 6.02 -19.49 -1.40
N GLU A 248 5.96 -18.46 -0.56
CA GLU A 248 4.90 -18.29 0.45
C GLU A 248 3.50 -18.12 -0.18
N LEU A 249 3.42 -17.61 -1.41
CA LEU A 249 2.15 -17.38 -2.11
C LEU A 249 1.62 -18.62 -2.85
N GLN A 250 2.38 -19.71 -2.89
CA GLN A 250 1.98 -20.95 -3.58
C GLN A 250 0.67 -21.52 -3.05
N LEU A 251 0.52 -21.61 -1.72
CA LEU A 251 -0.72 -22.09 -1.09
C LEU A 251 -1.90 -21.16 -1.36
N LYS A 252 -1.67 -19.84 -1.42
CA LYS A 252 -2.70 -18.84 -1.69
C LYS A 252 -3.26 -19.01 -3.10
N LEU A 253 -2.39 -19.23 -4.10
CA LEU A 253 -2.82 -19.51 -5.47
C LEU A 253 -3.56 -20.85 -5.58
N LEU A 254 -3.06 -21.91 -4.93
CA LEU A 254 -3.72 -23.23 -4.95
C LEU A 254 -5.13 -23.17 -4.38
N ARG A 255 -5.31 -22.54 -3.22
CA ARG A 255 -6.63 -22.32 -2.62
C ARG A 255 -7.52 -21.45 -3.51
N GLY A 256 -6.96 -20.37 -4.07
CA GLY A 256 -7.68 -19.52 -5.01
C GLY A 256 -8.17 -20.28 -6.25
N ILE A 257 -7.40 -21.24 -6.77
CA ILE A 257 -7.84 -22.08 -7.90
C ILE A 257 -8.87 -23.12 -7.44
N ALA A 258 -8.71 -23.68 -6.24
CA ALA A 258 -9.67 -24.63 -5.66
C ALA A 258 -11.06 -24.03 -5.46
N ASP A 259 -11.15 -22.73 -5.19
CA ASP A 259 -12.42 -21.99 -5.05
C ASP A 259 -13.18 -21.82 -6.38
N ILE A 260 -12.54 -22.08 -7.54
CA ILE A 260 -13.20 -21.99 -8.84
C ILE A 260 -14.17 -23.19 -8.98
N PRO A 261 -15.43 -22.98 -9.39
CA PRO A 261 -16.36 -24.09 -9.61
C PRO A 261 -15.82 -25.07 -10.65
N GLU A 262 -15.95 -26.37 -10.40
CA GLU A 262 -15.39 -27.43 -11.27
C GLU A 262 -15.83 -27.32 -12.74
N ARG A 263 -17.04 -26.82 -12.99
CA ARG A 263 -17.57 -26.53 -14.34
C ARG A 263 -16.77 -25.49 -15.13
N ASN A 264 -15.98 -24.66 -14.46
CA ASN A 264 -15.18 -23.59 -15.04
C ASN A 264 -13.67 -23.92 -15.00
N ILE A 265 -13.28 -25.03 -14.37
CA ILE A 265 -11.90 -25.50 -14.30
C ILE A 265 -11.56 -26.32 -15.55
N GLY A 266 -10.44 -25.98 -16.17
CA GLY A 266 -9.89 -26.70 -17.33
C GLY A 266 -8.60 -27.44 -17.02
N THR A 267 -8.04 -28.10 -18.03
CA THR A 267 -6.74 -28.82 -17.95
C THR A 267 -5.56 -27.92 -17.58
N TRP A 268 -5.73 -26.61 -17.76
CA TRP A 268 -4.76 -25.59 -17.34
C TRP A 268 -4.56 -25.57 -15.81
N ALA A 269 -5.57 -25.88 -15.00
CA ALA A 269 -5.42 -25.86 -13.53
C ALA A 269 -4.57 -27.04 -13.00
N VAL A 270 -4.49 -28.11 -13.78
CA VAL A 270 -3.81 -29.36 -13.47
C VAL A 270 -2.34 -29.32 -13.91
N SER A 271 -1.98 -28.42 -14.82
CA SER A 271 -0.68 -28.41 -15.53
C SER A 271 0.06 -27.08 -15.38
N GLY A 272 1.39 -27.09 -15.50
CA GLY A 272 2.22 -25.88 -15.41
C GLY A 272 2.86 -25.61 -14.05
N TRP A 273 2.47 -26.36 -13.02
CA TRP A 273 3.03 -26.29 -11.66
C TRP A 273 4.51 -26.70 -11.57
N GLU A 274 5.03 -27.47 -12.53
CA GLU A 274 6.47 -27.77 -12.67
C GLU A 274 7.32 -26.49 -12.71
N ARG A 275 6.77 -25.39 -13.25
CA ARG A 275 7.46 -24.09 -13.36
C ARG A 275 7.43 -23.27 -12.08
N ALA A 276 6.54 -23.58 -11.14
CA ALA A 276 6.38 -22.85 -9.88
C ALA A 276 7.40 -23.24 -8.81
N GLU A 277 8.17 -24.33 -9.02
CA GLU A 277 9.13 -24.88 -8.05
C GLU A 277 8.51 -25.04 -6.65
N LEU A 278 7.44 -25.84 -6.58
CA LEU A 278 6.62 -26.01 -5.39
C LEU A 278 7.42 -26.50 -4.17
N ASN A 279 7.14 -25.89 -3.01
CA ASN A 279 7.60 -26.38 -1.72
C ASN A 279 6.82 -27.64 -1.30
N ASP A 280 7.29 -28.33 -0.26
CA ASP A 280 6.72 -29.62 0.15
C ASP A 280 5.25 -29.51 0.59
N ASP A 281 4.86 -28.41 1.22
CA ASP A 281 3.49 -28.19 1.66
C ASP A 281 2.54 -27.90 0.49
N ALA A 282 2.97 -27.07 -0.47
CA ALA A 282 2.20 -26.80 -1.68
C ALA A 282 2.12 -28.02 -2.61
N ARG A 283 3.12 -28.90 -2.62
CA ARG A 283 3.02 -30.19 -3.32
C ARG A 283 1.97 -31.11 -2.70
N LYS A 284 1.91 -31.18 -1.37
CA LYS A 284 0.86 -31.97 -0.68
C LYS A 284 -0.52 -31.44 -1.03
N GLU A 285 -0.71 -30.13 -0.93
CA GLU A 285 -1.98 -29.47 -1.27
C GLU A 285 -2.36 -29.71 -2.74
N LEU A 286 -1.43 -29.52 -3.68
CA LEU A 286 -1.69 -29.80 -5.10
C LEU A 286 -2.05 -31.27 -5.31
N THR A 287 -1.37 -32.20 -4.66
CA THR A 287 -1.67 -33.64 -4.76
C THR A 287 -3.09 -33.96 -4.26
N GLU A 288 -3.54 -33.28 -3.20
CA GLU A 288 -4.89 -33.41 -2.68
C GLU A 288 -5.93 -32.84 -3.65
N LEU A 289 -5.69 -31.66 -4.22
CA LEU A 289 -6.55 -31.07 -5.25
C LEU A 289 -6.63 -31.95 -6.51
N LEU A 290 -5.50 -32.50 -6.95
CA LEU A 290 -5.45 -33.42 -8.09
C LEU A 290 -6.25 -34.70 -7.83
N LYS A 291 -6.27 -35.22 -6.59
CA LYS A 291 -7.13 -36.36 -6.23
C LYS A 291 -8.60 -35.98 -6.31
N ASN A 292 -8.99 -34.83 -5.77
CA ASN A 292 -10.37 -34.34 -5.85
C ASN A 292 -10.83 -34.18 -7.31
N TRP A 293 -10.00 -33.56 -8.15
CA TRP A 293 -10.30 -33.39 -9.58
C TRP A 293 -10.22 -34.69 -10.38
N SER A 294 -9.59 -35.75 -9.86
CA SER A 294 -9.54 -37.06 -10.51
C SER A 294 -10.89 -37.79 -10.52
N ASP A 295 -11.79 -37.37 -9.62
CA ASP A 295 -13.15 -37.88 -9.47
C ASP A 295 -14.22 -36.87 -9.94
N ALA A 296 -13.80 -35.76 -10.56
CA ALA A 296 -14.70 -34.74 -11.08
C ALA A 296 -15.51 -35.23 -12.30
N ASP A 297 -16.72 -34.68 -12.48
CA ASP A 297 -17.63 -35.02 -13.58
C ASP A 297 -17.04 -34.70 -14.97
N ASN A 298 -16.08 -33.77 -15.05
CA ASN A 298 -15.38 -33.45 -16.29
C ASN A 298 -14.33 -34.52 -16.62
N ALA A 299 -14.68 -35.43 -17.53
CA ALA A 299 -13.83 -36.55 -17.95
C ALA A 299 -12.42 -36.13 -18.43
N ILE A 300 -12.28 -34.97 -19.07
CA ILE A 300 -10.99 -34.47 -19.58
C ILE A 300 -10.13 -33.97 -18.40
N LEU A 301 -10.73 -33.27 -17.44
CA LEU A 301 -10.07 -32.82 -16.22
C LEU A 301 -9.60 -34.02 -15.39
N ALA A 302 -10.50 -34.99 -15.17
CA ALA A 302 -10.23 -36.19 -14.40
C ALA A 302 -9.12 -37.06 -15.01
N ALA A 303 -9.12 -37.24 -16.33
CA ALA A 303 -8.06 -37.96 -17.04
C ALA A 303 -6.70 -37.26 -16.90
N THR A 304 -6.67 -35.93 -17.05
CA THR A 304 -5.44 -35.13 -16.95
C THR A 304 -4.89 -35.15 -15.52
N ALA A 305 -5.76 -35.05 -14.51
CA ALA A 305 -5.38 -35.13 -13.11
C ALA A 305 -4.79 -36.50 -12.74
N LYS A 306 -5.40 -37.60 -13.23
CA LYS A 306 -4.86 -38.96 -13.09
C LYS A 306 -3.49 -39.13 -13.75
N GLN A 307 -3.26 -38.47 -14.88
CA GLN A 307 -1.98 -38.50 -15.57
C GLN A 307 -0.90 -37.74 -14.79
N GLN A 308 -1.23 -36.58 -14.23
CA GLN A 308 -0.28 -35.78 -13.44
C GLN A 308 0.07 -36.47 -12.11
N LEU A 309 -0.90 -37.09 -11.44
CA LEU A 309 -0.66 -37.89 -10.23
C LEU A 309 0.27 -39.10 -10.45
N LYS A 310 0.38 -39.60 -11.69
CA LYS A 310 1.33 -40.66 -12.05
C LYS A 310 2.74 -40.13 -12.32
N LYS A 311 2.89 -38.86 -12.68
CA LYS A 311 4.19 -38.21 -12.91
C LYS A 311 4.89 -37.80 -11.60
N ASP A 312 4.12 -37.50 -10.56
CA ASP A 312 4.64 -37.10 -9.23
C ASP A 312 4.93 -38.30 -8.29
N LYS A 313 4.77 -39.55 -8.77
CA LYS A 313 5.20 -40.78 -8.09
C LYS A 313 6.59 -41.21 -8.52
#